data_AF-A0A6L5WIY5-F1
#
_entry.id   AF-A0A6L5WIY5-F1
#
_cell.length_a   1.000
_cell.length_b   1.000
_cell.length_c   1.000
_cell.angle_alpha   90.00
_cell.angle_beta   90.00
_cell.angle_gamma   90.00
#
_symmetry.space_group_name_H-M   'P 1'
#
loop_
_entity.id
_entity.type
_entity.pdbx_description
1 polymer ?
#
loop_
_entity_poly.entity_id
_entity_poly.type
_entity_poly.pdbx_seq_one_letter_code
_entity_poly.pdbx_strand_id
1 'polypeptide(L)'
;NGNDTIDSGNENDYIDAGDGDDDIYGGDGDDTLIGGKGNDTLQGGMGSDTYVFGRDFGKDVILNFNPNNETDTIKFIDSISQDELNFKSIDGNLVISFKDKNIKDTITISNFFKDKNYMITDIEFDKGYMSLYQI
;
A
#
# COMPACT_ATOMS: atom_id res chain seq x y z
N ASN A 1 8.47 15.26 -6.95
CA ASN A 1 9.02 15.40 -8.33
C ASN A 1 10.50 15.14 -8.26
N GLY A 2 10.90 13.97 -8.74
CA GLY A 2 12.22 13.39 -8.48
C GLY A 2 12.09 12.38 -7.35
N ASN A 3 13.14 11.58 -7.17
CA ASN A 3 13.17 10.55 -6.15
C ASN A 3 13.45 11.19 -4.79
N ASP A 4 12.52 11.00 -3.87
CA ASP A 4 12.49 11.60 -2.54
C ASP A 4 12.67 10.51 -1.46
N THR A 5 13.23 10.91 -0.32
CA THR A 5 13.28 10.09 0.90
C THR A 5 12.56 10.84 2.00
N ILE A 6 11.48 10.29 2.51
CA ILE A 6 10.57 10.94 3.44
C ILE A 6 10.48 10.13 4.73
N ASP A 7 10.64 10.82 5.86
CA ASP A 7 10.39 10.32 7.22
C ASP A 7 9.61 11.43 7.94
N SER A 8 8.31 11.20 8.18
CA SER A 8 7.42 12.22 8.76
C SER A 8 7.40 12.21 10.30
N GLY A 9 7.84 11.12 10.91
CA GLY A 9 8.28 11.09 12.30
C GLY A 9 7.19 10.62 13.27
N ASN A 10 6.57 11.55 13.99
CA ASN A 10 5.48 11.20 14.92
C ASN A 10 4.25 12.03 14.56
N GLU A 11 3.09 11.62 15.08
CA GLU A 11 1.76 12.15 14.79
C GLU A 11 1.16 11.56 13.51
N ASN A 12 -0.09 11.91 13.23
CA ASN A 12 -0.79 11.40 12.06
C ASN A 12 -0.44 12.28 10.85
N ASP A 13 0.27 11.71 9.89
CA ASP A 13 0.78 12.43 8.74
C ASP A 13 -0.03 12.18 7.45
N TYR A 14 0.03 13.16 6.55
CA TYR A 14 -0.45 13.03 5.18
C TYR A 14 0.71 13.28 4.23
N ILE A 15 1.11 12.25 3.49
CA ILE A 15 2.28 12.26 2.63
C ILE A 15 1.85 12.02 1.19
N ASP A 16 2.30 12.89 0.29
CA ASP A 16 2.18 12.76 -1.16
C ASP A 16 3.54 13.12 -1.77
N ALA A 17 4.29 12.10 -2.23
CA ALA A 17 5.66 12.27 -2.75
C ALA A 17 5.66 12.69 -4.25
N GLY A 18 4.60 12.34 -4.98
CA GLY A 18 4.36 12.80 -6.34
C GLY A 18 5.07 11.95 -7.39
N ASP A 19 5.71 12.57 -8.38
CA ASP A 19 6.48 11.83 -9.38
C ASP A 19 7.88 11.48 -8.84
N GLY A 20 8.33 10.23 -8.95
CA GLY A 20 9.64 9.78 -8.46
C GLY A 20 9.65 8.29 -8.16
N ASP A 21 10.82 7.66 -8.02
CA ASP A 21 10.90 6.42 -7.24
C ASP A 21 11.21 6.83 -5.79
N ASP A 22 10.21 6.79 -4.92
CA ASP A 22 10.26 7.39 -3.58
C ASP A 22 10.38 6.36 -2.46
N ASP A 23 11.13 6.70 -1.40
CA ASP A 23 11.24 5.92 -0.17
C ASP A 23 10.51 6.65 0.97
N ILE A 24 9.38 6.13 1.43
CA ILE A 24 8.48 6.80 2.38
C ILE A 24 8.35 6.00 3.67
N TYR A 25 8.60 6.67 4.80
CA TYR A 25 8.33 6.20 6.15
C TYR A 25 7.39 7.18 6.89
N GLY A 26 6.21 6.70 7.32
CA GLY A 26 5.23 7.50 8.07
C GLY A 26 5.63 7.74 9.53
N GLY A 27 6.11 6.68 10.20
CA GLY A 27 6.60 6.77 11.57
C GLY A 27 5.58 6.31 12.59
N ASP A 28 5.34 7.12 13.62
CA ASP A 28 4.39 6.85 14.69
C ASP A 28 3.10 7.65 14.48
N GLY A 29 1.97 7.00 14.21
CA GLY A 29 0.69 7.68 14.02
C GLY A 29 -0.22 6.92 13.06
N ASP A 30 -1.44 7.42 12.88
CA ASP A 30 -2.30 6.88 11.81
C ASP A 30 -2.02 7.67 10.52
N ASP A 31 -1.14 7.14 9.67
CA ASP A 31 -0.63 7.88 8.52
C ASP A 31 -1.40 7.62 7.22
N THR A 32 -1.39 8.59 6.31
CA THR A 32 -1.88 8.43 4.94
C THR A 32 -0.75 8.64 3.95
N LEU A 33 -0.38 7.60 3.22
CA LEU A 33 0.75 7.57 2.30
C LEU A 33 0.29 7.46 0.85
N ILE A 34 0.70 8.42 0.03
CA ILE A 34 0.58 8.41 -1.44
C ILE A 34 2.00 8.46 -2.01
N GLY A 35 2.45 7.35 -2.61
CA GLY A 35 3.71 7.32 -3.35
C GLY A 35 3.65 8.25 -4.56
N GLY A 36 2.59 8.08 -5.36
CA GLY A 36 2.37 8.88 -6.54
C GLY A 36 2.74 8.08 -7.77
N LYS A 37 3.57 8.62 -8.67
CA LYS A 37 4.01 7.93 -9.88
C LYS A 37 5.45 7.48 -9.76
N GLY A 38 5.68 6.18 -9.92
CA GLY A 38 7.02 5.62 -10.09
C GLY A 38 7.09 4.22 -9.54
N ASN A 39 8.14 3.90 -8.80
CA ASN A 39 8.21 2.62 -8.11
C ASN A 39 8.63 2.91 -6.67
N ASP A 40 7.64 2.97 -5.79
CA ASP A 40 7.82 3.51 -4.45
C ASP A 40 7.97 2.39 -3.42
N THR A 41 8.71 2.68 -2.36
CA THR A 41 8.76 1.85 -1.16
C THR A 41 8.02 2.58 -0.04
N LEU A 42 6.93 1.98 0.44
CA LEU A 42 6.04 2.59 1.42
C LEU A 42 6.07 1.79 2.73
N GLN A 43 6.31 2.48 3.84
CA GLN A 43 6.22 1.95 5.19
C GLN A 43 5.42 2.95 6.04
N GLY A 44 4.23 2.58 6.48
CA GLY A 44 3.42 3.41 7.38
C GLY A 44 4.11 3.54 8.73
N GLY A 45 4.07 2.49 9.54
CA GLY A 45 4.91 2.39 10.73
C GLY A 45 4.13 1.82 11.88
N MET A 46 4.09 2.53 13.01
CA MET A 46 3.22 2.20 14.13
C MET A 46 1.91 2.97 13.98
N GLY A 47 0.77 2.32 14.21
CA GLY A 47 -0.54 2.94 14.06
C GLY A 47 -1.36 2.27 12.96
N SER A 48 -2.52 2.86 12.65
CA SER A 48 -3.43 2.34 11.62
C SER A 48 -3.25 3.13 10.33
N ASP A 49 -2.43 2.61 9.43
CA ASP A 49 -1.99 3.35 8.25
C ASP A 49 -2.88 3.13 7.03
N THR A 50 -2.91 4.12 6.14
CA THR A 50 -3.64 4.08 4.87
C THR A 50 -2.70 4.34 3.70
N TYR A 51 -2.52 3.33 2.83
CA TYR A 51 -1.77 3.45 1.59
C TYR A 51 -2.72 3.68 0.42
N VAL A 52 -2.63 4.83 -0.24
CA VAL A 52 -3.63 5.26 -1.24
C VAL A 52 -3.07 5.08 -2.66
N PHE A 53 -3.83 4.40 -3.52
CA PHE A 53 -3.45 4.12 -4.91
C PHE A 53 -4.52 4.57 -5.90
N GLY A 54 -4.12 5.45 -6.82
CA GLY A 54 -4.87 5.81 -8.01
C GLY A 54 -4.46 4.99 -9.23
N ARG A 55 -4.39 5.61 -10.40
CA ARG A 55 -3.88 4.99 -11.64
C ARG A 55 -2.47 5.49 -11.97
N ASP A 56 -1.72 4.69 -12.74
CA ASP A 56 -0.37 5.05 -13.23
C ASP A 56 0.62 5.24 -12.08
N PHE A 57 0.40 4.53 -10.96
CA PHE A 57 1.29 4.60 -9.79
C PHE A 57 2.58 3.81 -9.99
N GLY A 58 2.57 2.83 -10.91
CA GLY A 58 3.72 1.98 -11.20
C GLY A 58 3.87 0.81 -10.23
N LYS A 59 5.08 0.49 -9.78
CA LYS A 59 5.36 -0.80 -9.10
C LYS A 59 5.84 -0.62 -7.67
N ASP A 60 4.88 -0.57 -6.77
CA ASP A 60 5.16 -0.18 -5.40
C ASP A 60 5.29 -1.40 -4.48
N VAL A 61 6.07 -1.20 -3.44
CA VAL A 61 6.32 -2.18 -2.39
C VAL A 61 5.84 -1.60 -1.06
N ILE A 62 4.96 -2.33 -0.38
CA ILE A 62 4.56 -2.02 0.99
C ILE A 62 5.36 -2.92 1.94
N LEU A 63 6.08 -2.29 2.86
CA LEU A 63 6.82 -2.94 3.95
C LEU A 63 6.04 -2.84 5.25
N ASN A 64 4.90 -3.55 5.33
CA ASN A 64 4.05 -3.48 6.52
C ASN A 64 4.69 -4.17 7.72
N PHE A 65 4.58 -3.60 8.92
CA PHE A 65 4.95 -4.28 10.16
C PHE A 65 4.08 -3.81 11.34
N ASN A 66 3.11 -4.64 11.70
CA ASN A 66 2.06 -4.34 12.65
C ASN A 66 2.04 -5.41 13.77
N PRO A 67 2.90 -5.28 14.79
CA PRO A 67 2.96 -6.22 15.91
C PRO A 67 1.81 -6.03 16.91
N ASN A 68 1.11 -4.90 16.86
CA ASN A 68 0.08 -4.51 17.83
C ASN A 68 -1.34 -4.91 17.38
N ASN A 69 -1.50 -5.45 16.17
CA ASN A 69 -2.78 -5.73 15.51
C ASN A 69 -3.62 -4.45 15.32
N GLU A 70 -2.97 -3.35 14.95
CA GLU A 70 -3.58 -2.13 14.39
C GLU A 70 -4.23 -2.45 13.02
N THR A 71 -4.92 -1.49 12.41
CA THR A 71 -5.60 -1.71 11.12
C THR A 71 -4.92 -0.94 10.01
N ASP A 72 -4.13 -1.64 9.20
CA ASP A 72 -3.59 -1.08 7.96
C ASP A 72 -4.52 -1.31 6.77
N THR A 73 -4.66 -0.29 5.93
CA THR A 73 -5.61 -0.28 4.82
C THR A 73 -4.92 0.10 3.51
N ILE A 74 -5.18 -0.65 2.44
CA ILE A 74 -4.95 -0.18 1.07
C ILE A 74 -6.24 0.49 0.58
N LYS A 75 -6.16 1.73 0.13
CA LYS A 75 -7.30 2.48 -0.40
C LYS A 75 -7.13 2.74 -1.88
N PHE A 76 -7.99 2.14 -2.68
CA PHE A 76 -8.07 2.41 -4.11
C PHE A 76 -9.01 3.58 -4.41
N ILE A 77 -8.53 4.53 -5.21
CA ILE A 77 -9.31 5.67 -5.73
C ILE A 77 -9.51 5.54 -7.25
N ASP A 78 -9.92 6.61 -7.93
CA ASP A 78 -10.10 6.65 -9.40
C ASP A 78 -10.99 5.52 -9.96
N SER A 79 -12.01 5.16 -9.18
CA SER A 79 -12.98 4.12 -9.52
C SER A 79 -12.36 2.76 -9.83
N ILE A 80 -11.17 2.48 -9.30
CA ILE A 80 -10.62 1.13 -9.28
C ILE A 80 -11.53 0.25 -8.43
N SER A 81 -11.98 -0.85 -9.01
CA SER A 81 -12.83 -1.83 -8.32
C SER A 81 -12.14 -3.18 -8.15
N GLN A 82 -12.60 -3.95 -7.16
CA GLN A 82 -12.08 -5.28 -6.85
C GLN A 82 -12.08 -6.22 -8.07
N ASP A 83 -13.10 -6.14 -8.93
CA ASP A 83 -13.23 -6.99 -10.10
C ASP A 83 -12.22 -6.65 -11.21
N GLU A 84 -11.50 -5.54 -11.12
CA GLU A 84 -10.35 -5.22 -11.98
C GLU A 84 -9.04 -5.88 -11.52
N LEU A 85 -8.99 -6.40 -10.29
CA LEU A 85 -7.74 -6.81 -9.65
C LEU A 85 -7.56 -8.33 -9.56
N ASN A 86 -6.32 -8.77 -9.67
CA ASN A 86 -5.85 -10.10 -9.33
C ASN A 86 -5.02 -10.03 -8.04
N PHE A 87 -5.24 -10.99 -7.15
CA PHE A 87 -4.49 -11.20 -5.93
C PHE A 87 -3.72 -12.51 -6.03
N LYS A 88 -2.40 -12.48 -5.82
CA LYS A 88 -1.55 -13.67 -5.93
C LYS A 88 -0.56 -13.77 -4.78
N SER A 89 -0.43 -14.98 -4.25
CA SER A 89 0.70 -15.34 -3.39
C SER A 89 1.91 -15.70 -4.27
N ILE A 90 3.00 -14.94 -4.13
CA ILE A 90 4.25 -15.15 -4.85
C ILE A 90 5.40 -15.02 -3.85
N ASP A 91 6.19 -16.08 -3.66
CA ASP A 91 7.37 -16.12 -2.76
C ASP A 91 7.10 -15.62 -1.32
N GLY A 92 5.86 -15.79 -0.84
CA GLY A 92 5.41 -15.37 0.48
C GLY A 92 4.92 -13.92 0.57
N ASN A 93 4.86 -13.20 -0.55
CA ASN A 93 4.30 -11.86 -0.66
C ASN A 93 2.87 -11.92 -1.22
N LEU A 94 2.05 -10.91 -0.90
CA LEU A 94 0.81 -10.65 -1.63
C LEU A 94 1.11 -9.67 -2.77
N VAL A 95 0.86 -10.11 -4.00
CA VAL A 95 0.98 -9.27 -5.20
C VAL A 95 -0.41 -8.96 -5.73
N ILE A 96 -0.73 -7.67 -5.77
CA ILE A 96 -1.95 -7.11 -6.35
C ILE A 96 -1.60 -6.53 -7.72
N SER A 97 -2.38 -6.89 -8.75
CA SER A 97 -2.13 -6.46 -10.13
C SER A 97 -3.45 -6.31 -10.88
N PHE A 98 -3.48 -5.46 -11.90
CA PHE A 98 -4.66 -5.34 -12.76
C PHE A 98 -4.85 -6.59 -13.65
N LYS A 99 -6.11 -6.92 -13.94
CA LYS A 99 -6.50 -7.98 -14.89
C LYS A 99 -6.21 -7.58 -16.33
N ASP A 100 -6.32 -6.29 -16.65
CA ASP A 100 -5.86 -5.77 -17.94
C ASP A 100 -4.33 -5.82 -17.99
N LYS A 101 -3.81 -6.64 -18.90
CA LYS A 101 -2.37 -6.86 -19.07
C LYS A 101 -1.63 -5.63 -19.63
N ASN A 102 -2.34 -4.62 -20.12
CA ASN A 102 -1.74 -3.38 -20.58
C ASN A 102 -1.39 -2.45 -19.43
N ILE A 103 -2.08 -2.58 -18.29
CA ILE A 103 -1.76 -1.85 -17.06
C ILE A 103 -0.60 -2.59 -16.38
N LYS A 104 0.46 -1.85 -16.04
CA LYS A 104 1.69 -2.42 -15.46
C LYS A 104 1.81 -2.18 -13.96
N ASP A 105 0.85 -1.47 -13.40
CA ASP A 105 0.80 -1.13 -12.00
C ASP A 105 0.66 -2.39 -11.14
N THR A 106 1.47 -2.47 -10.10
CA THR A 106 1.47 -3.59 -9.15
C THR A 106 1.78 -3.12 -7.75
N ILE A 107 1.08 -3.66 -6.76
CA ILE A 107 1.41 -3.48 -5.34
C ILE A 107 1.95 -4.80 -4.82
N THR A 108 3.12 -4.79 -4.20
CA THR A 108 3.69 -5.95 -3.51
C THR A 108 3.72 -5.70 -2.01
N ILE A 109 2.94 -6.47 -1.25
CA ILE A 109 3.00 -6.46 0.21
C ILE A 109 3.99 -7.54 0.64
N SER A 110 5.13 -7.08 1.14
CA SER A 110 6.24 -7.95 1.52
C SER A 110 5.90 -8.84 2.70
N ASN A 111 6.26 -10.13 2.59
CA ASN A 111 6.10 -11.14 3.66
C ASN A 111 4.67 -11.38 4.17
N PHE A 112 3.65 -10.88 3.47
CA PHE A 112 2.23 -11.00 3.84
C PHE A 112 1.82 -12.41 4.29
N PHE A 113 2.27 -13.45 3.58
CA PHE A 113 1.90 -14.84 3.88
C PHE A 113 2.90 -15.56 4.81
N LYS A 114 3.97 -14.89 5.26
CA LYS A 114 5.01 -15.49 6.11
C LYS A 114 4.75 -15.28 7.59
N ASP A 115 4.24 -14.12 7.97
CA ASP A 115 3.92 -13.78 9.36
C ASP A 115 2.80 -12.74 9.35
N LYS A 116 1.81 -12.94 10.24
CA LYS A 116 0.63 -12.09 10.37
C LYS A 116 0.97 -10.63 10.65
N ASN A 117 2.13 -10.35 11.25
CA ASN A 117 2.55 -8.98 11.53
C ASN A 117 2.88 -8.19 10.25
N TYR A 118 3.07 -8.86 9.10
CA TYR A 118 3.31 -8.20 7.81
C TYR A 118 2.05 -8.11 6.95
N MET A 119 0.89 -8.53 7.47
CA MET A 119 -0.36 -8.45 6.73
C MET A 119 -0.91 -7.02 6.75
N ILE A 120 -1.44 -6.58 5.61
CA ILE A 120 -2.42 -5.49 5.57
C ILE A 120 -3.77 -6.07 5.99
N THR A 121 -4.56 -5.29 6.73
CA THR A 121 -5.85 -5.75 7.25
C THR A 121 -6.95 -5.63 6.21
N ASP A 122 -7.03 -4.48 5.53
CA ASP A 122 -8.18 -4.14 4.70
C ASP A 122 -7.83 -3.56 3.33
N ILE A 123 -8.78 -3.67 2.39
CA ILE A 123 -8.79 -2.95 1.13
C ILE A 123 -10.11 -2.20 0.97
N GLU A 124 -10.02 -0.89 0.86
CA GLU A 124 -11.14 0.01 0.54
C GLU A 124 -11.17 0.32 -0.97
N PHE A 125 -12.36 0.28 -1.56
CA PHE A 125 -12.62 0.72 -2.93
C PHE A 125 -13.70 1.81 -2.92
N ASP A 126 -13.78 2.62 -3.98
CA ASP A 126 -14.85 3.62 -4.19
C ASP A 126 -16.26 3.09 -3.88
N LYS A 127 -16.50 1.80 -4.17
CA LYS A 127 -17.76 1.10 -3.90
C LYS A 127 -17.53 -0.31 -3.37
N GLY A 128 -16.91 -0.41 -2.21
CA GLY A 128 -16.82 -1.68 -1.52
C GLY A 128 -15.67 -1.74 -0.53
N TYR A 129 -15.63 -2.85 0.18
CA TYR A 129 -14.62 -3.13 1.19
C TYR A 129 -14.33 -4.62 1.18
N MET A 130 -13.05 -4.96 1.32
CA MET A 130 -12.56 -6.32 1.46
C MET A 130 -11.69 -6.39 2.70
N SER A 131 -12.01 -7.33 3.60
CA SER A 131 -11.09 -7.69 4.68
C SER A 131 -10.18 -8.82 4.22
N LEU A 132 -8.88 -8.67 4.47
CA LEU A 132 -7.84 -9.62 4.06
C LEU A 132 -7.60 -10.72 5.10
N TYR A 133 -8.23 -10.66 6.28
CA TYR A 133 -8.17 -11.73 7.29
C TYR A 133 -8.69 -13.09 6.82
N GLN A 134 -9.35 -13.15 5.66
CA GLN A 134 -10.03 -14.34 5.14
C GLN A 134 -9.31 -15.00 3.95
N ILE A 135 -8.13 -14.51 3.57
CA ILE A 135 -7.41 -14.93 2.34
C ILE A 135 -6.18 -15.76 2.67
#